data_AF-A0A7Y3PGY2-F1
#
_entry.id   AF-A0A7Y3PGY2-F1
#
_cell.length_a   1.000
_cell.length_b   1.000
_cell.length_c   1.000
_cell.angle_alpha   90.00
_cell.angle_beta   90.00
_cell.angle_gamma   90.00
#
_symmetry.space_group_name_H-M   'P 1'
#
loop_
_entity.id
_entity.type
_entity.pdbx_description
1 polymer ?
#
loop_
_entity_poly.entity_id
_entity_poly.type
_entity_poly.pdbx_seq_one_letter_code
_entity_poly.pdbx_strand_id
1 'polypeptide(L)'
;MWKRDPEEHDFPAAAGYLSLVFSPDQVSKLVEKLQTSSIEHRYAKDILRASGLPLLPPENFHVKSDLEKVKKGVSLSPVLLVRGDQTSAIPLVIADGYHRICASYAISEDEEIPCVIADRPIRTASATSKRQSTGQPG
;
A
#
# COMPACT_ATOMS: atom_id res chain seq x y z
N MET A 1 -20.27 1.99 1.25
CA MET A 1 -20.35 0.52 1.19
C MET A 1 -19.21 0.06 0.28
N TRP A 2 -18.46 -0.96 0.66
CA TRP A 2 -17.23 -1.36 -0.05
C TRP A 2 -17.45 -2.62 -0.90
N LYS A 3 -16.63 -2.81 -1.93
CA LYS A 3 -16.57 -4.07 -2.68
C LYS A 3 -15.88 -5.13 -1.81
N ARG A 4 -16.17 -6.41 -2.10
CA ARG A 4 -15.56 -7.54 -1.39
C ARG A 4 -14.08 -7.69 -1.75
N ASP A 5 -13.75 -7.49 -3.02
CA ASP A 5 -12.42 -7.71 -3.57
C ASP A 5 -11.94 -6.46 -4.34
N PRO A 6 -10.60 -6.24 -4.43
CA PRO A 6 -10.02 -5.24 -5.33
C PRO A 6 -10.40 -5.54 -6.78
N GLU A 7 -10.44 -4.50 -7.60
CA GLU A 7 -10.64 -4.65 -9.03
C GLU A 7 -9.34 -4.98 -9.74
N GLU A 8 -9.42 -5.66 -10.89
CA GLU A 8 -8.22 -6.03 -11.67
C GLU A 8 -7.34 -4.82 -12.00
N HIS A 9 -7.94 -3.63 -12.20
CA HIS A 9 -7.22 -2.40 -12.50
C HIS A 9 -6.56 -1.73 -11.28
N ASP A 10 -6.93 -2.10 -10.04
CA ASP A 10 -6.29 -1.58 -8.83
C ASP A 10 -4.83 -2.08 -8.75
N PHE A 11 -4.53 -3.30 -9.23
CA PHE A 11 -3.19 -3.88 -9.17
C PHE A 11 -2.16 -3.19 -10.09
N PRO A 12 -2.46 -2.88 -11.37
CA PRO A 12 -1.61 -2.02 -12.19
C PRO A 12 -1.39 -0.62 -11.61
N ALA A 13 -2.41 -0.01 -10.98
CA ALA A 13 -2.27 1.29 -10.32
C ALA A 13 -1.29 1.21 -9.14
N ALA A 14 -1.44 0.19 -8.29
CA ALA A 14 -0.50 -0.10 -7.21
C ALA A 14 0.92 -0.38 -7.73
N ALA A 15 1.06 -1.18 -8.79
CA ALA A 15 2.35 -1.46 -9.42
C ALA A 15 3.02 -0.17 -9.91
N GLY A 16 2.26 0.74 -10.50
CA GLY A 16 2.72 2.05 -10.96
C GLY A 16 3.37 2.84 -9.82
N TYR A 17 2.67 3.00 -8.69
CA TYR A 17 3.25 3.68 -7.52
C TYR A 17 4.43 2.92 -6.93
N LEU A 18 4.30 1.60 -6.72
CA LEU A 18 5.34 0.78 -6.10
C LEU A 18 6.65 0.80 -6.89
N SER A 19 6.60 0.95 -8.21
CA SER A 19 7.79 1.08 -9.07
C SER A 19 8.66 2.31 -8.75
N LEU A 20 8.11 3.32 -8.07
CA LEU A 20 8.85 4.50 -7.65
C LEU A 20 9.72 4.24 -6.41
N VAL A 21 9.39 3.23 -5.61
CA VAL A 21 9.98 3.02 -4.27
C VAL A 21 10.54 1.61 -4.05
N PHE A 22 10.37 0.71 -5.02
CA PHE A 22 10.86 -0.66 -5.02
C PHE A 22 11.50 -1.02 -6.37
N SER A 23 12.41 -2.01 -6.38
CA SER A 23 12.96 -2.53 -7.64
C SER A 23 11.90 -3.31 -8.44
N PRO A 24 12.06 -3.48 -9.77
CA PRO A 24 11.09 -4.24 -10.58
C PRO A 24 10.76 -5.64 -10.02
N ASP A 25 11.78 -6.38 -9.56
CA ASP A 25 11.61 -7.71 -8.94
C ASP A 25 10.79 -7.65 -7.65
N GLN A 26 10.99 -6.59 -6.85
CA GLN A 26 10.23 -6.39 -5.62
C GLN A 26 8.78 -6.01 -5.93
N VAL A 27 8.54 -5.17 -6.93
CA VAL A 27 7.18 -4.78 -7.38
C VAL A 27 6.41 -6.02 -7.83
N SER A 28 7.00 -6.86 -8.69
CA SER A 28 6.34 -8.08 -9.16
C SER A 28 5.91 -8.97 -8.00
N LYS A 29 6.79 -9.20 -7.03
CA LYS A 29 6.50 -10.01 -5.84
C LYS A 29 5.44 -9.37 -4.94
N LEU A 30 5.47 -8.04 -4.79
CA LEU A 30 4.50 -7.33 -3.98
C LEU A 30 3.10 -7.37 -4.60
N VAL A 31 3.00 -7.19 -5.91
CA VAL A 31 1.72 -7.29 -6.64
C VAL A 31 1.14 -8.69 -6.54
N GLU A 32 1.96 -9.73 -6.75
CA GLU A 32 1.53 -11.13 -6.60
C GLU A 32 1.02 -11.42 -5.17
N LYS A 33 1.73 -10.91 -4.15
CA LYS A 33 1.27 -11.02 -2.77
C LYS A 33 -0.05 -10.28 -2.54
N LEU A 34 -0.20 -9.07 -3.07
CA LEU A 34 -1.45 -8.31 -2.95
C LEU A 34 -2.62 -9.04 -3.64
N GLN A 35 -2.38 -9.75 -4.74
CA GLN A 35 -3.41 -10.51 -5.45
C GLN A 35 -3.85 -11.78 -4.70
N THR A 36 -2.97 -12.35 -3.88
CA THR A 36 -3.18 -13.65 -3.21
C THR A 36 -3.49 -13.52 -1.71
N SER A 37 -3.30 -12.33 -1.14
CA SER A 37 -3.56 -12.08 0.28
C SER A 37 -5.05 -11.91 0.57
N SER A 38 -5.47 -12.31 1.76
CA SER A 38 -6.84 -12.15 2.23
C SER A 38 -7.19 -10.69 2.50
N ILE A 39 -8.48 -10.36 2.36
CA ILE A 39 -9.03 -9.08 2.79
C ILE A 39 -9.02 -8.99 4.32
N GLU A 40 -8.48 -7.89 4.82
CA GLU A 40 -8.54 -7.47 6.21
C GLU A 40 -9.37 -6.19 6.33
N HIS A 41 -9.78 -5.83 7.55
CA HIS A 41 -10.42 -4.55 7.84
C HIS A 41 -9.56 -3.76 8.83
N ARG A 42 -9.38 -2.47 8.56
CA ARG A 42 -8.58 -1.54 9.37
C ARG A 42 -9.24 -0.17 9.39
N TYR A 43 -9.09 0.57 10.49
CA TYR A 43 -9.57 1.95 10.56
C TYR A 43 -8.82 2.86 9.58
N ALA A 44 -9.56 3.70 8.84
CA ALA A 44 -8.97 4.68 7.92
C ALA A 44 -7.96 5.61 8.62
N LYS A 45 -8.27 6.05 9.85
CA LYS A 45 -7.39 6.89 10.67
C LYS A 45 -6.06 6.22 11.02
N ASP A 46 -6.08 4.91 11.24
CA ASP A 46 -4.89 4.15 11.59
C ASP A 46 -4.00 3.89 10.37
N ILE A 47 -4.60 3.66 9.20
CA ILE A 47 -3.86 3.57 7.93
C ILE A 47 -3.15 4.90 7.64
N LEU A 48 -3.86 6.03 7.75
CA LEU A 48 -3.26 7.37 7.57
C LEU A 48 -2.11 7.60 8.54
N ARG A 49 -2.34 7.34 9.84
CA ARG A 49 -1.33 7.47 10.89
C ARG A 49 -0.10 6.60 10.65
N ALA A 50 -0.28 5.35 10.21
CA ALA A 50 0.82 4.44 9.89
C ALA A 50 1.59 4.83 8.64
N SER A 51 0.91 5.45 7.65
CA SER A 51 1.55 5.92 6.41
C SER A 51 2.29 7.25 6.56
N GLY A 52 1.90 8.06 7.55
CA GLY A 52 2.41 9.43 7.71
C GLY A 52 1.93 10.41 6.63
N LEU A 53 1.01 10.00 5.74
CA LEU A 53 0.43 10.88 4.74
C LEU A 53 -0.64 11.80 5.36
N PRO A 54 -0.76 13.05 4.89
CA PRO A 54 -1.78 13.97 5.40
C PRO A 54 -3.18 13.48 5.02
N LEU A 55 -4.20 13.85 5.80
CA LEU A 55 -5.59 13.70 5.39
C LEU A 55 -5.90 14.73 4.30
N LEU A 56 -6.43 14.29 3.16
CA LEU A 56 -6.91 15.20 2.12
C LEU A 56 -8.31 15.73 2.47
N PRO A 57 -8.59 17.02 2.17
CA PRO A 57 -9.88 17.61 2.47
C PRO A 57 -10.99 17.07 1.53
N PRO A 58 -12.27 17.08 1.95
CA PRO A 58 -13.40 16.63 1.13
C PRO A 58 -13.54 17.35 -0.22
N GLU A 59 -13.01 18.56 -0.34
CA GLU A 59 -13.04 19.38 -1.56
C GLU A 59 -12.02 18.92 -2.61
N ASN A 60 -11.03 18.09 -2.23
CA ASN A 60 -10.11 17.50 -3.20
C ASN A 60 -10.91 16.76 -4.27
N PHE A 61 -10.59 16.98 -5.55
CA PHE A 61 -11.36 16.47 -6.67
C PHE A 61 -11.61 14.95 -6.61
N HIS A 62 -10.59 14.16 -6.26
CA HIS A 62 -10.71 12.71 -6.20
C HIS A 62 -11.43 12.24 -4.93
N VAL A 63 -11.18 12.87 -3.78
CA VAL A 63 -11.93 12.59 -2.53
C VAL A 63 -13.41 12.88 -2.74
N LYS A 64 -13.74 14.06 -3.28
CA LYS A 64 -15.11 14.45 -3.64
C LYS A 64 -15.74 13.43 -4.58
N SER A 65 -15.00 13.00 -5.61
CA SER A 65 -15.52 11.99 -6.54
C SER A 65 -15.86 10.67 -5.85
N ASP A 66 -15.03 10.20 -4.91
CA ASP A 66 -15.30 8.96 -4.17
C ASP A 66 -16.46 9.13 -3.18
N LEU A 67 -16.57 10.29 -2.52
CA LEU A 67 -17.74 10.63 -1.70
C LEU A 67 -19.04 10.61 -2.52
N GLU A 68 -19.03 11.17 -3.74
CA GLU A 68 -20.20 11.16 -4.62
C GLU A 68 -20.56 9.74 -5.13
N LYS A 69 -19.57 8.86 -5.34
CA LYS A 69 -19.83 7.44 -5.62
C LYS A 69 -20.57 6.79 -4.45
N VAL A 70 -20.08 6.98 -3.22
CA VAL A 70 -20.71 6.41 -2.01
C VAL A 70 -22.13 6.93 -1.82
N LYS A 71 -22.37 8.24 -2.00
CA LYS A 71 -23.73 8.83 -1.95
C LYS A 71 -24.69 8.21 -2.96
N LYS A 72 -24.19 7.80 -4.13
CA LYS A 72 -24.97 7.12 -5.19
C LYS A 72 -25.12 5.61 -4.96
N GLY A 73 -24.65 5.08 -3.82
CA GLY A 73 -24.66 3.65 -3.53
C GLY A 73 -23.63 2.84 -4.34
N VAL A 74 -22.68 3.49 -4.99
CA VAL A 74 -21.61 2.83 -5.73
C VAL A 74 -20.52 2.40 -4.76
N SER A 75 -20.20 1.11 -4.75
CA SER A 75 -19.18 0.58 -3.86
C SER A 75 -17.76 0.96 -4.28
N LEU A 76 -16.93 1.35 -3.31
CA LEU A 76 -15.51 1.60 -3.50
C LEU A 76 -14.72 0.29 -3.37
N SER A 77 -13.64 0.14 -4.14
CA SER A 77 -12.79 -1.05 -4.07
C SER A 77 -11.87 -1.00 -2.84
N PRO A 78 -11.54 -2.16 -2.23
CA PRO A 78 -10.57 -2.25 -1.15
C PRO A 78 -9.25 -1.56 -1.47
N VAL A 79 -8.55 -1.12 -0.43
CA VAL A 79 -7.28 -0.39 -0.57
C VAL A 79 -6.09 -1.35 -0.52
N LEU A 80 -5.02 -1.03 -1.24
CA LEU A 80 -3.84 -1.89 -1.35
C LEU A 80 -2.68 -1.29 -0.57
N LEU A 81 -2.14 -2.05 0.38
CA LEU A 81 -1.15 -1.59 1.35
C LEU A 81 0.10 -2.46 1.32
N VAL A 82 1.27 -1.86 1.53
CA VAL A 82 2.50 -2.60 1.84
C VAL A 82 2.92 -2.26 3.27
N ARG A 83 3.10 -3.29 4.09
CA ARG A 83 3.37 -3.16 5.53
C ARG A 83 4.65 -2.34 5.77
N GLY A 84 4.53 -1.36 6.67
CA GLY A 84 5.66 -0.61 7.20
C GLY A 84 6.44 -1.41 8.26
N ASP A 85 7.51 -0.81 8.78
CA ASP A 85 8.31 -1.35 9.87
C ASP A 85 8.75 -0.22 10.79
N GLN A 86 8.11 -0.15 11.97
CA GLN A 86 8.41 0.87 12.97
C GLN A 86 9.82 0.71 13.56
N THR A 87 10.37 -0.51 13.61
CA THR A 87 11.71 -0.76 14.15
C THR A 87 12.81 -0.19 13.25
N SER A 88 12.53 -0.10 11.95
CA SER A 88 13.40 0.49 10.93
C SER A 88 12.94 1.88 10.46
N ALA A 89 11.96 2.49 11.14
CA ALA A 89 11.34 3.78 10.76
C ALA A 89 10.84 3.84 9.30
N ILE A 90 10.31 2.72 8.79
CA ILE A 90 9.71 2.62 7.46
C ILE A 90 8.20 2.79 7.61
N PRO A 91 7.59 3.86 7.07
CA PRO A 91 6.14 4.03 7.12
C PRO A 91 5.42 2.97 6.29
N LEU A 92 4.14 2.76 6.60
CA LEU A 92 3.24 1.96 5.74
C LEU A 92 3.11 2.65 4.38
N VAL A 93 3.11 1.86 3.31
CA VAL A 93 2.90 2.36 1.95
C VAL A 93 1.46 2.11 1.55
N ILE A 94 0.75 3.17 1.16
CA ILE A 94 -0.54 3.07 0.48
C ILE A 94 -0.23 2.93 -1.01
N ALA A 95 -0.26 1.69 -1.52
CA ALA A 95 0.04 1.41 -2.91
C ALA A 95 -1.08 1.87 -3.85
N ASP A 96 -2.33 1.70 -3.42
CA ASP A 96 -3.51 2.24 -4.09
C ASP A 96 -4.62 2.55 -3.08
N GLY A 97 -5.44 3.57 -3.38
CA GLY A 97 -6.63 3.90 -2.57
C GLY A 97 -6.47 5.05 -1.57
N TYR A 98 -5.44 5.88 -1.66
CA TYR A 98 -5.23 7.03 -0.75
C TYR A 98 -6.44 7.99 -0.68
N HIS A 99 -7.04 8.34 -1.83
CA HIS A 99 -8.24 9.18 -1.88
C HIS A 99 -9.47 8.48 -1.27
N ARG A 100 -9.60 7.16 -1.47
CA ARG A 100 -10.69 6.35 -0.88
C ARG A 100 -10.57 6.32 0.66
N ILE A 101 -9.35 6.25 1.20
CA ILE A 101 -9.09 6.34 2.64
C ILE A 101 -9.53 7.71 3.18
N CYS A 102 -9.14 8.79 2.52
CA CYS A 102 -9.53 10.15 2.91
C CYS A 102 -11.04 10.36 2.82
N ALA A 103 -11.69 9.84 1.77
CA ALA A 103 -13.15 9.87 1.62
C ALA A 103 -13.85 9.10 2.74
N SER A 104 -13.32 7.92 3.11
CA SER A 104 -13.86 7.14 4.23
C SER A 104 -13.76 7.88 5.55
N TYR A 105 -12.60 8.48 5.84
CA TYR A 105 -12.39 9.26 7.04
C TYR A 105 -13.36 10.46 7.11
N ALA A 106 -13.62 11.12 5.97
CA ALA A 106 -14.57 12.22 5.89
C ALA A 106 -16.04 11.79 6.12
N ILE A 107 -16.39 10.53 5.85
CA ILE A 107 -17.72 9.96 6.14
C ILE A 107 -17.84 9.65 7.64
N SER A 108 -16.84 8.95 8.18
CA SER A 108 -16.76 8.60 9.60
C SER A 108 -15.29 8.31 9.95
N GLU A 109 -14.79 8.99 10.98
CA GLU A 109 -13.44 8.77 11.50
C GLU A 109 -13.24 7.34 12.02
N ASP A 110 -14.31 6.70 12.49
CA ASP A 110 -14.32 5.35 13.05
C ASP A 110 -14.73 4.28 12.04
N GLU A 111 -14.71 4.58 10.73
CA GLU A 111 -14.99 3.59 9.69
C GLU A 111 -13.81 2.60 9.55
N GLU A 112 -14.11 1.30 9.68
CA GLU A 112 -13.22 0.23 9.24
C GLU A 112 -13.41 -0.02 7.74
N ILE A 113 -12.31 0.00 7.00
CA ILE A 113 -12.32 -0.17 5.54
C ILE A 113 -11.64 -1.49 5.17
N PRO A 114 -12.10 -2.18 4.11
CA PRO A 114 -11.42 -3.35 3.60
C PRO A 114 -10.09 -2.95 2.95
N CYS A 115 -9.06 -3.71 3.27
CA CYS A 115 -7.73 -3.54 2.72
C CYS A 115 -7.08 -4.90 2.46
N VAL A 116 -6.15 -4.93 1.51
CA VAL A 116 -5.19 -6.03 1.36
C VAL A 116 -3.82 -5.51 1.72
N ILE A 117 -3.08 -6.26 2.54
CA ILE A 117 -1.76 -5.88 3.00
C ILE A 117 -0.72 -6.94 2.60
N ALA A 118 0.32 -6.51 1.89
CA ALA A 118 1.47 -7.35 1.58
C ALA A 118 2.65 -7.00 2.49
N ASP A 119 3.34 -8.02 2.99
CA ASP A 119 4.59 -7.82 3.73
C ASP A 119 5.73 -7.43 2.79
N ARG A 120 6.44 -6.36 3.18
CA ARG A 120 7.62 -5.85 2.49
C ARG A 120 8.66 -6.98 2.33
N PRO A 121 9.38 -7.05 1.19
CA PRO A 121 10.45 -8.02 1.03
C PRO A 121 11.55 -7.75 2.07
N ILE A 122 11.97 -8.78 2.79
CA ILE A 122 13.08 -8.69 3.74
C ILE A 122 14.34 -8.29 2.97
N ARG A 123 15.06 -7.27 3.43
CA ARG A 123 16.42 -7.02 2.95
C ARG A 123 17.29 -8.18 3.43
N THR A 124 17.58 -9.12 2.54
CA THR A 124 18.70 -10.03 2.76
C THR A 124 19.98 -9.21 2.65
N ALA A 125 20.82 -9.26 3.69
CA ALA A 125 22.15 -8.67 3.60
C ALA A 125 22.89 -9.32 2.42
N SER A 126 23.35 -8.52 1.47
CA SER A 126 24.18 -9.01 0.38
C SER A 126 25.42 -9.67 0.98
N ALA A 127 25.67 -10.94 0.66
CA ALA A 127 26.89 -11.62 1.05
C ALA A 127 28.09 -10.82 0.52
N THR A 128 28.91 -10.30 1.43
CA THR A 128 30.13 -9.55 1.11
C THR A 128 31.02 -10.43 0.23
N SER A 129 31.24 -10.01 -1.02
CA SER A 129 32.16 -10.67 -1.95
C SER A 129 33.56 -10.72 -1.33
N LYS A 130 34.10 -11.93 -1.15
CA LYS A 130 35.46 -12.16 -0.65
C LYS A 130 36.46 -11.47 -1.58
N ARG A 131 37.24 -10.51 -1.05
CA ARG A 131 38.46 -10.04 -1.71
C ARG A 131 39.39 -11.22 -1.95
N GLN A 132 39.78 -11.42 -3.21
CA GLN A 132 40.81 -12.38 -3.60
C GLN A 132 42.15 -11.99 -2.94
N SER A 133 42.73 -12.90 -2.16
CA SER A 133 44.15 -12.87 -1.83
C SER A 133 44.88 -13.76 -2.84
N THR A 134 45.46 -13.14 -3.87
CA THR A 134 46.49 -13.80 -4.69
C THR A 134 47.78 -13.86 -3.87
N GLY A 135 48.03 -15.00 -3.22
CA GLY A 135 49.36 -15.35 -2.73
C GLY A 135 50.18 -15.95 -3.87
N GLN A 136 51.39 -15.44 -4.07
CA GLN A 136 52.38 -15.94 -5.01
C GLN A 136 53.51 -16.57 -4.17
N PRO A 137 53.96 -17.80 -4.42
CA PRO A 137 55.20 -18.28 -3.82
C PRO A 137 56.39 -18.00 -4.74
N GLY A 138 57.49 -17.58 -4.12
CA GLY A 138 58.82 -17.53 -4.74
C GLY A 138 59.57 -18.85 -4.61
#